data_AF-A0A318CP56-F1
#
_entry.id   AF-A0A318CP56-F1
#
_cell.length_a   1.000
_cell.length_b   1.000
_cell.length_c   1.000
_cell.angle_alpha   90.00
_cell.angle_beta   90.00
_cell.angle_gamma   90.00
#
_symmetry.space_group_name_H-M   'P 1'
#
loop_
_entity.id
_entity.type
_entity.pdbx_description
1 polymer ?
#
loop_
_entity_poly.entity_id
_entity_poly.type
_entity_poly.pdbx_seq_one_letter_code
_entity_poly.pdbx_strand_id
1 'polypeptide(L)' 'MINRVNFSMMAATVTWIYGARLENIPERRHKVRGRNSFAFSDLRHITDEAALSENFDAVCGNYLKALKKSFVDTLLRMVA' A
#
# COMPACT_ATOMS: atom_id res chain seq x y z
N MET A 1 21.11 3.38 -4.93
CA MET A 1 20.21 3.85 -6.01
C MET A 1 19.14 2.80 -6.19
N ILE A 2 17.86 3.14 -6.07
CA ILE A 2 16.76 2.19 -6.33
C ILE A 2 16.46 2.28 -7.83
N ASN A 3 16.56 1.16 -8.56
CA ASN A 3 16.20 1.13 -9.97
C ASN A 3 14.67 1.11 -10.13
N ARG A 4 14.18 1.48 -11.33
CA ARG A 4 12.74 1.61 -11.61
C ARG A 4 11.95 0.32 -11.30
N VAL A 5 12.52 -0.85 -11.58
CA VAL A 5 11.88 -2.15 -11.36
C VAL A 5 11.73 -2.44 -9.86
N ASN A 6 12.81 -2.27 -9.09
CA ASN A 6 12.81 -2.46 -7.64
C ASN A 6 11.83 -1.50 -6.96
N PHE A 7 11.76 -0.25 -7.43
CA PHE A 7 10.77 0.72 -6.95
C PHE A 7 9.33 0.26 -7.23
N SER A 8 9.04 -0.15 -8.47
CA SER A 8 7.70 -0.63 -8.85
C SER A 8 7.29 -1.88 -8.07
N MET A 9 8.21 -2.82 -7.85
CA MET A 9 7.93 -4.01 -7.05
C MET A 9 7.72 -3.66 -5.57
N MET A 10 8.53 -2.76 -4.98
CA MET A 10 8.31 -2.28 -3.61
C MET A 10 6.94 -1.61 -3.45
N ALA A 11 6.56 -0.74 -4.40
CA ALA A 11 5.24 -0.10 -4.39
C ALA A 11 4.11 -1.12 -4.45
N ALA A 12 4.21 -2.11 -5.36
CA ALA A 12 3.22 -3.18 -5.48
C ALA A 12 3.12 -4.02 -4.19
N THR A 13 4.25 -4.38 -3.58
CA THR A 13 4.29 -5.12 -2.30
C THR A 13 3.61 -4.36 -1.18
N VAL A 14 3.90 -3.05 -1.04
CA VAL A 14 3.26 -2.20 -0.02
C VAL A 14 1.75 -2.12 -0.24
N THR A 15 1.30 -1.96 -1.50
CA THR A 15 -0.13 -1.97 -1.84
C THR A 15 -0.81 -3.29 -1.43
N TRP A 16 -0.15 -4.44 -1.64
CA TRP A 16 -0.70 -5.73 -1.23
C TRP A 16 -0.70 -5.97 0.28
N ILE A 17 0.35 -5.52 0.99
CA ILE A 17 0.38 -5.57 2.47
C ILE A 17 -0.76 -4.73 3.03
N TYR A 18 -0.99 -3.52 2.48
CA TYR A 18 -2.11 -2.67 2.85
C TYR A 18 -3.44 -3.39 2.65
N GLY A 19 -3.64 -3.98 1.47
CA GLY A 19 -4.85 -4.77 1.18
C GLY A 19 -5.06 -5.97 2.11
N ALA A 20 -3.99 -6.67 2.48
CA ALA A 20 -4.04 -7.80 3.41
C ALA A 20 -4.37 -7.40 4.85
N ARG A 21 -4.16 -6.13 5.21
CA ARG A 21 -4.46 -5.56 6.54
C ARG A 21 -5.84 -4.93 6.62
N LEU A 22 -6.58 -4.81 5.52
CA LEU A 22 -7.96 -4.32 5.55
C LEU A 22 -8.85 -5.35 6.27
N GLU A 23 -9.35 -4.98 7.44
CA GLU A 23 -10.29 -5.80 8.23
C GLU A 23 -11.59 -6.06 7.49
N ASN A 24 -12.00 -5.11 6.65
CA ASN A 24 -13.21 -5.19 5.84
C ASN A 24 -12.89 -5.08 4.36
N ILE A 25 -13.59 -5.91 3.60
CA ILE A 25 -13.65 -5.92 2.15
C ILE A 25 -14.19 -4.55 1.69
N PRO A 26 -13.37 -3.65 1.10
CA PRO A 26 -13.86 -2.35 0.68
C PRO A 26 -15.00 -2.49 -0.34
N GLU A 27 -16.04 -1.66 -0.19
CA GLU A 27 -17.17 -1.69 -1.10
C GLU A 27 -16.76 -1.29 -2.53
N ARG A 28 -17.03 -2.17 -3.47
CA ARG A 28 -16.77 -1.93 -4.89
C ARG A 28 -17.83 -1.03 -5.51
N ARG A 29 -17.38 -0.09 -6.35
CA ARG A 29 -18.26 0.63 -7.30
C ARG A 29 -18.87 -0.30 -8.37
N HIS A 30 -18.21 -1.41 -8.72
CA HIS A 30 -18.73 -2.45 -9.62
C HIS A 30 -18.49 -3.86 -9.03
N LYS A 31 -19.51 -4.42 -8.35
CA LYS A 31 -19.49 -5.80 -7.85
C LYS A 31 -19.62 -6.79 -9.03
N VAL A 32 -18.52 -7.45 -9.41
CA VAL A 32 -18.61 -8.64 -10.27
C VAL A 32 -19.12 -9.80 -9.39
N ARG A 33 -20.32 -10.29 -9.69
CA ARG A 33 -20.96 -11.40 -8.97
C ARG A 33 -20.03 -12.61 -8.91
N GLY A 34 -19.76 -13.13 -7.71
CA GLY A 34 -19.04 -14.40 -7.50
C GLY A 34 -17.56 -14.33 -7.12
N ARG A 35 -16.98 -13.14 -6.91
CA ARG A 35 -15.60 -13.01 -6.37
C ARG A 35 -15.57 -12.22 -5.06
N ASN A 36 -15.12 -12.88 -3.99
CA ASN A 36 -14.73 -12.25 -2.72
C ASN A 36 -13.30 -11.67 -2.74
N SER A 37 -12.66 -11.59 -3.91
CA SER A 37 -11.31 -11.05 -4.09
C SER A 37 -11.33 -9.66 -4.70
N PHE A 38 -10.49 -8.74 -4.20
CA PHE A 38 -10.27 -7.38 -4.73
C PHE A 38 -9.33 -7.36 -5.91
N ALA A 39 -9.48 -6.37 -6.79
CA ALA A 39 -8.51 -6.09 -7.83
C ALA A 39 -7.45 -5.11 -7.31
N PHE A 40 -6.29 -5.10 -7.95
CA PHE A 40 -5.24 -4.12 -7.64
C PHE A 40 -5.73 -2.67 -7.81
N SER A 41 -6.62 -2.42 -8.78
CA SER A 41 -7.24 -1.10 -8.97
C SER A 41 -8.09 -0.65 -7.77
N ASP A 42 -8.75 -1.59 -7.10
CA ASP A 42 -9.55 -1.31 -5.89
C ASP A 42 -8.62 -0.85 -4.76
N LEU A 43 -7.52 -1.59 -4.54
CA LEU A 43 -6.50 -1.25 -3.54
C LEU A 43 -5.81 0.09 -3.84
N ARG A 44 -5.49 0.34 -5.11
CA ARG A 44 -4.90 1.60 -5.53
C ARG A 44 -5.83 2.77 -5.21
N HIS A 45 -7.11 2.68 -5.57
CA HIS A 45 -8.07 3.74 -5.30
C HIS A 45 -8.18 4.05 -3.81
N ILE A 46 -8.27 3.04 -2.94
CA ILE A 46 -8.39 3.25 -1.49
C ILE A 46 -7.10 3.83 -0.91
N THR A 47 -5.95 3.37 -1.43
CA THR A 47 -4.65 3.91 -1.05
C THR A 47 -4.55 5.38 -1.44
N ASP A 48 -5.00 5.76 -2.64
CA ASP A 48 -5.00 7.13 -3.12
C ASP A 48 -5.92 8.02 -2.26
N GLU A 49 -7.13 7.55 -1.93
CA GLU A 49 -8.07 8.26 -1.01
C GLU A 49 -7.47 8.43 0.39
N ALA A 50 -6.84 7.38 0.94
CA ALA A 50 -6.19 7.44 2.24
C ALA A 50 -4.99 8.41 2.23
N ALA A 51 -4.23 8.45 1.14
CA ALA A 51 -3.10 9.35 0.96
C ALA A 51 -3.52 10.82 0.84
N LEU A 52 -4.70 11.09 0.29
CA LEU A 52 -5.28 12.43 0.19
C LEU A 52 -5.99 12.88 1.48
N SER A 53 -6.16 12.00 2.47
CA SER A 53 -6.78 12.36 3.73
C SER A 53 -5.91 13.31 4.55
N GLU A 54 -6.53 14.30 5.22
CA GLU A 54 -5.83 15.30 6.04
C GLU A 54 -5.00 14.68 7.17
N ASN A 55 -5.37 13.46 7.60
CA ASN A 55 -4.68 12.72 8.65
C ASN A 55 -3.44 11.96 8.15
N PHE A 56 -3.26 11.84 6.83
CA PHE A 56 -2.16 11.07 6.25
C PHE A 56 -0.79 11.64 6.65
N ASP A 57 -0.60 12.95 6.50
CA ASP A 57 0.65 13.62 6.87
C ASP A 57 0.95 13.53 8.37
N ALA A 58 -0.08 13.56 9.22
CA ALA A 58 0.08 13.38 10.66
C ALA A 58 0.54 11.96 11.01
N VAL A 59 -0.01 10.93 10.36
CA VAL A 59 0.39 9.53 10.56
C VAL A 59 1.79 9.28 9.99
N CYS A 60 2.02 9.69 8.75
CA CYS A 60 3.31 9.49 8.06
C CYS A 60 4.43 10.30 8.69
N GLY A 61 4.21 11.55 9.11
CA GLY A 61 5.22 12.39 9.76
C GLY A 61 5.71 11.81 11.08
N ASN A 62 4.83 11.16 11.84
CA ASN A 62 5.17 10.47 13.09
C ASN A 62 5.93 9.15 12.82
N TYR A 63 5.51 8.38 11.81
CA TYR A 63 6.18 7.14 11.44
C TYR A 63 7.54 7.35 10.76
N LEU A 64 7.69 8.35 9.89
CA LEU A 64 8.95 8.67 9.20
C LEU A 64 10.05 9.12 10.16
N LYS A 65 9.69 9.71 11.31
CA LYS A 65 10.64 10.00 12.40
C LYS A 65 11.12 8.73 13.11
N ALA A 66 10.26 7.73 13.26
CA ALA A 66 10.59 6.46 13.92
C ALA A 66 11.27 5.45 12.98
N LEU A 67 10.97 5.50 11.67
CA LEU A 67 11.30 4.46 10.71
C LEU A 67 12.40 4.92 9.74
N LYS A 68 13.60 5.19 10.27
CA LYS A 68 14.78 5.46 9.43
C LYS A 68 15.55 4.17 9.12
N LYS A 69 15.86 4.00 7.83
CA LYS A 69 16.70 2.97 7.19
C LYS A 69 16.22 1.50 7.25
N SER A 70 15.78 0.97 8.40
CA SER A 70 15.57 -0.49 8.52
C SER A 70 14.40 -1.03 7.69
N PHE A 71 13.27 -0.31 7.63
CA PHE A 71 12.07 -0.77 6.92
C PHE A 71 12.24 -0.77 5.40
N VAL A 72 12.83 0.29 4.85
CA VAL A 72 13.09 0.37 3.41
C VAL A 72 14.13 -0.66 2.99
N ASP A 73 15.20 -0.87 3.77
CA ASP A 73 16.19 -1.92 3.49
C ASP A 73 15.58 -3.32 3.57
N THR A 74 14.70 -3.57 4.55
CA THR A 74 13.98 -4.85 4.68
C THR A 74 13.03 -5.09 3.51
N LEU A 75 12.25 -4.08 3.11
CA LEU A 75 11.37 -4.17 1.94
C LEU A 75 12.15 -4.43 0.65
N LEU A 76 13.30 -3.77 0.47
CA LEU A 76 14.17 -4.00 -0.68
C LEU A 76 14.73 -5.43 -0.71
N ARG A 77 15.05 -6.02 0.46
CA ARG A 77 15.50 -7.42 0.56
C ARG A 77 14.40 -8.44 0.30
N MET A 78 13.13 -8.13 0.59
CA MET A 78 12.00 -9.04 0.33
C MET A 78 11.58 -9.06 -1.14
N VAL A 79 12.01 -8.06 -1.92
CA VAL A 79 11.62 -7.86 -3.32
C VAL A 79 12.71 -8.31 -4.31
N ALA A 80 13.95 -8.50 -3.83
CA ALA A 80 15.10 -8.92 -4.64
C ALA A 80 15.13 -10.42 -4.93
#